data_AF-A0A2D8MIF1-F1
#
_entry.id   AF-A0A2D8MIF1-F1
#
_cell.length_a   1.000
_cell.length_b   1.000
_cell.length_c   1.000
_cell.angle_alpha   90.00
_cell.angle_beta   90.00
_cell.angle_gamma   90.00
#
_symmetry.space_group_name_H-M   'P 1'
#
loop_
_entity.id
_entity.type
_entity.pdbx_description
1 polymer ?
#
loop_
_entity_poly.entity_id
_entity_poly.type
_entity_poly.pdbx_seq_one_letter_code
_entity_poly.pdbx_strand_id
1 'polypeptide(L)'
;MIPSVELLPPIKADPIPPFSIPILLDDDGRAWIPDGFRAGMFQLLPVCEGAALGWAPVPELNKALIAIWGGNPFAPTGEAIALAMSRRGLRGMIDGLISIEQQMEGM
;
A
#
# COMPACT_ATOMS: atom_id res chain seq x y z
N MET A 1 -18.39 31.88 -0.96
CA MET A 1 -17.84 31.26 0.27
C MET A 1 -17.16 29.96 -0.14
N ILE A 2 -15.85 29.86 0.01
CA ILE A 2 -15.15 28.58 -0.14
C ILE A 2 -15.52 27.76 1.11
N PRO A 3 -16.06 26.54 0.98
CA PRO A 3 -16.37 25.74 2.15
C PRO A 3 -15.07 25.50 2.92
N SER A 4 -15.05 25.97 4.16
CA SER A 4 -14.00 25.71 5.14
C SER A 4 -13.99 24.20 5.40
N VAL A 5 -13.07 23.48 4.76
CA VAL A 5 -12.83 22.06 5.05
C VAL A 5 -12.15 22.02 6.40
N GLU A 6 -12.90 21.68 7.45
CA GLU A 6 -12.36 21.47 8.78
C GLU A 6 -11.35 20.31 8.72
N LEU A 7 -10.06 20.66 8.78
CA LEU A 7 -8.97 19.70 8.79
C LEU A 7 -8.89 19.10 10.20
N LEU A 8 -9.46 17.90 10.36
CA LEU A 8 -9.29 17.15 11.59
C LEU A 8 -7.79 16.98 11.91
N PRO A 9 -7.39 17.08 13.19
CA PRO A 9 -6.01 16.86 13.59
C PRO A 9 -5.53 15.47 13.15
N PRO A 10 -4.25 15.32 12.81
CA PRO A 10 -3.71 14.02 12.41
C PRO A 10 -3.83 13.04 13.57
N ILE A 11 -4.61 11.97 13.38
CA ILE A 11 -4.55 10.80 14.25
C ILE A 11 -3.21 10.14 13.95
N LYS A 12 -2.35 9.99 14.95
CA LYS A 12 -1.12 9.23 14.81
C LYS A 12 -1.50 7.79 14.49
N ALA A 13 -1.19 7.32 13.29
CA ALA A 13 -1.39 5.93 12.94
C ALA A 13 -0.38 5.10 13.73
N ASP A 14 -0.85 4.07 14.42
CA ASP A 14 0.04 3.10 15.02
C ASP A 14 0.80 2.36 13.91
N PRO A 15 2.06 1.93 14.14
CA PRO A 15 2.81 1.13 13.19
C PRO A 15 2.00 -0.09 12.74
N ILE A 16 2.04 -0.39 11.44
CA ILE A 16 1.45 -1.61 10.92
C ILE A 16 2.34 -2.78 11.37
N PRO A 17 1.83 -3.72 12.18
CA PRO A 17 2.63 -4.88 12.55
C PRO A 17 2.86 -5.79 11.34
N PRO A 18 3.99 -6.52 11.27
CA PRO A 18 4.17 -7.59 10.30
C PRO A 18 3.03 -8.61 10.39
N PHE A 19 2.82 -9.39 9.31
CA PHE A 19 1.91 -10.53 9.37
C PHE A 19 2.33 -11.47 10.50
N SER A 20 1.38 -11.86 11.34
CA SER A 20 1.62 -12.75 12.48
C SER A 20 1.83 -14.22 12.07
N ILE A 21 1.58 -14.53 10.79
CA ILE A 21 1.81 -15.84 10.20
C ILE A 21 2.96 -15.73 9.19
N PRO A 22 3.81 -16.77 9.07
CA PRO A 22 4.81 -16.82 8.01
C PRO A 22 4.15 -16.79 6.62
N ILE A 23 4.66 -15.94 5.74
CA ILE A 23 4.30 -15.97 4.32
C ILE A 23 5.23 -16.96 3.63
N LEU A 24 4.67 -18.03 3.09
CA LEU A 24 5.43 -19.05 2.36
C LEU A 24 5.53 -18.63 0.89
N LEU A 25 6.74 -18.61 0.37
CA LEU A 25 7.02 -18.47 -1.06
C LEU A 25 7.12 -19.87 -1.68
N ASP A 26 6.60 -20.03 -2.89
CA ASP A 26 6.90 -21.19 -3.73
C ASP A 26 8.16 -20.96 -4.59
N ASP A 27 8.60 -22.01 -5.30
CA ASP A 27 9.79 -21.97 -6.15
C ASP A 27 9.64 -21.06 -7.37
N ASP A 28 8.40 -20.69 -7.72
CA ASP A 28 8.06 -19.77 -8.81
C ASP A 28 8.01 -18.29 -8.35
N GLY A 29 8.35 -18.03 -7.08
CA GLY A 29 8.32 -16.68 -6.51
C GLY A 29 6.90 -16.16 -6.30
N ARG A 30 5.93 -17.02 -5.99
CA ARG A 30 4.58 -16.62 -5.59
C ARG A 30 4.40 -16.80 -4.09
N ALA A 31 3.54 -15.98 -3.51
CA ALA A 31 3.24 -15.96 -2.09
C ALA A 31 1.74 -16.10 -1.83
N TRP A 32 1.38 -16.91 -0.83
CA TRP A 32 0.01 -16.95 -0.30
C TRP A 32 -0.16 -15.85 0.77
N ILE A 33 -0.91 -14.80 0.44
CA ILE A 33 -1.10 -13.63 1.30
C ILE A 33 -2.52 -13.64 1.89
N PRO A 34 -2.71 -13.37 3.20
CA PRO A 34 -4.03 -13.18 3.79
C PRO A 34 -4.84 -12.09 3.09
N ASP A 35 -6.11 -12.35 2.81
CA ASP A 35 -7.02 -11.35 2.27
C ASP A 35 -7.36 -10.30 3.35
N GLY A 36 -7.06 -9.03 3.08
CA GLY A 36 -7.26 -7.93 4.02
C GLY A 36 -8.74 -7.59 4.32
N PHE A 37 -9.69 -8.13 3.55
CA PHE A 37 -11.12 -7.89 3.70
C PHE A 37 -11.92 -9.14 4.07
N ARG A 38 -11.35 -10.34 3.84
CA ARG A 38 -12.02 -11.62 4.08
C ARG A 38 -11.19 -12.50 5.01
N ALA A 39 -11.55 -12.47 6.29
CA ALA A 39 -10.91 -13.29 7.31
C ALA A 39 -10.91 -14.79 6.92
N GLY A 40 -9.74 -15.43 7.03
CA GLY A 40 -9.54 -16.84 6.70
C GLY A 40 -9.36 -17.15 5.21
N MET A 41 -9.38 -16.15 4.32
CA MET A 41 -9.05 -16.34 2.91
C MET A 41 -7.62 -15.93 2.61
N PHE A 42 -7.03 -16.58 1.60
CA PHE A 42 -5.70 -16.30 1.09
C PHE A 42 -5.76 -16.09 -0.43
N GLN A 43 -4.88 -15.23 -0.93
CA GLN A 43 -4.69 -14.97 -2.35
C GLN A 43 -3.26 -15.39 -2.74
N LEU A 44 -3.11 -16.08 -3.87
CA LEU A 44 -1.81 -16.41 -4.44
C LEU A 44 -1.39 -15.27 -5.35
N LEU A 45 -0.34 -14.55 -4.98
CA LEU A 45 0.14 -13.38 -5.71
C LEU A 45 1.63 -13.56 -6.07
N PRO A 46 2.07 -13.12 -7.27
CA PRO A 46 3.48 -13.10 -7.60
C PRO A 46 4.23 -12.12 -6.70
N VAL A 47 5.41 -12.49 -6.24
CA VAL A 47 6.33 -11.55 -5.58
C VAL A 47 6.90 -10.62 -6.66
N CYS A 48 6.68 -9.33 -6.48
CA CYS A 48 7.17 -8.32 -7.40
C CYS A 48 8.57 -7.88 -6.97
N GLU A 49 9.54 -7.92 -7.90
CA GLU A 49 10.91 -7.45 -7.65
C GLU A 49 11.04 -5.91 -7.67
N GLY A 50 10.06 -5.22 -8.26
CA GLY A 50 10.00 -3.77 -8.30
C GLY A 50 8.60 -3.24 -8.03
N ALA A 51 8.56 -1.99 -7.59
CA ALA A 51 7.33 -1.21 -7.50
C ALA A 51 7.50 0.14 -8.20
N ALA A 52 6.45 0.58 -8.89
CA ALA A 52 6.36 1.93 -9.43
C ALA A 52 5.16 2.66 -8.82
N LEU A 53 5.26 3.98 -8.72
CA LEU A 53 4.19 4.83 -8.19
C LEU A 53 3.84 5.93 -9.19
N GLY A 54 2.55 6.14 -9.39
CA GLY A 54 2.00 7.19 -10.24
C GLY A 54 0.85 7.87 -9.54
N TRP A 55 0.59 9.13 -9.90
CA TRP A 55 -0.47 9.89 -9.27
C TRP A 55 -1.09 10.93 -10.19
N ALA A 56 -2.35 11.28 -9.89
CA ALA A 56 -3.06 12.39 -10.52
C ALA A 56 -3.93 13.12 -9.48
N PRO A 57 -4.06 14.46 -9.54
CA PRO A 57 -4.99 15.17 -8.69
C PRO A 57 -6.45 14.81 -9.04
N VAL A 58 -7.34 14.78 -8.03
CA VAL A 58 -8.80 14.64 -8.21
C VAL A 58 -9.48 15.82 -7.51
N PRO A 59 -9.49 17.01 -8.14
CA PRO A 59 -9.93 18.26 -7.51
C PRO A 59 -11.38 18.22 -7.02
N GLU A 60 -12.26 17.55 -7.76
CA GLU A 60 -13.70 17.46 -7.49
C GLU A 60 -13.99 16.79 -6.14
N LEU A 61 -13.06 15.93 -5.67
CA LEU A 61 -13.18 15.23 -4.40
C LEU A 61 -12.22 15.76 -3.33
N ASN A 62 -11.38 16.75 -3.67
CA ASN A 62 -10.26 17.18 -2.84
C ASN A 62 -9.36 15.99 -2.42
N LYS A 63 -9.01 15.14 -3.39
CA LYS A 63 -8.19 13.91 -3.23
C LYS A 63 -7.07 13.86 -4.28
N ALA A 64 -6.23 12.82 -4.19
CA ALA A 64 -5.34 12.39 -5.27
C ALA A 64 -5.62 10.92 -5.61
N LEU A 65 -5.60 10.56 -6.89
CA LEU A 65 -5.53 9.17 -7.33
C LEU A 65 -4.08 8.72 -7.19
N ILE A 66 -3.85 7.64 -6.44
CA ILE A 66 -2.54 7.00 -6.31
C ILE A 66 -2.64 5.63 -6.99
N ALA A 67 -1.75 5.37 -7.94
CA ALA A 67 -1.58 4.09 -8.59
C ALA A 67 -0.25 3.48 -8.14
N ILE A 68 -0.31 2.25 -7.64
CA ILE A 68 0.85 1.46 -7.26
C ILE A 68 0.89 0.26 -8.20
N TRP A 69 2.02 0.08 -8.87
CA TRP A 69 2.28 -1.06 -9.72
C TRP A 69 3.30 -1.96 -9.04
N GLY A 70 2.97 -3.23 -8.88
CA GLY A 70 3.93 -4.29 -8.65
C GLY A 70 4.28 -4.95 -9.97
N GLY A 71 5.56 -5.18 -10.23
CA GLY A 71 5.98 -5.99 -11.36
C GLY A 71 7.47 -6.29 -11.37
N ASN A 72 7.87 -7.18 -12.27
CA ASN A 72 9.27 -7.42 -12.56
C ASN A 72 9.70 -6.51 -13.73
N PRO A 73 10.66 -5.58 -13.55
CA PRO A 73 11.11 -4.70 -14.62
C PRO A 73 11.79 -5.44 -15.78
N PHE A 74 12.26 -6.68 -15.55
CA PHE A 74 12.89 -7.56 -16.53
C PHE A 74 11.93 -8.56 -17.17
N ALA A 75 10.73 -8.76 -16.59
CA ALA A 75 9.68 -9.63 -17.08
C ALA A 75 8.29 -9.02 -16.77
N PRO A 76 7.80 -8.07 -17.58
CA PRO A 76 6.68 -7.21 -17.21
C PRO A 76 5.36 -7.97 -17.09
N THR A 77 5.08 -8.46 -15.88
CA THR A 77 3.77 -8.83 -15.38
C THR A 77 3.32 -7.72 -14.44
N GLY A 78 2.22 -7.04 -14.76
CA GLY A 78 1.74 -5.90 -13.98
C GLY A 78 0.51 -6.25 -13.18
N GLU A 79 0.57 -6.10 -11.86
CA GLU A 79 -0.59 -5.92 -11.02
C GLU A 79 -0.63 -4.47 -10.56
N ALA A 80 -1.79 -3.82 -10.74
CA ALA A 80 -1.96 -2.42 -10.42
C ALA A 80 -3.12 -2.25 -9.45
N ILE A 81 -2.89 -1.49 -8.38
CA ILE A 81 -3.95 -1.03 -7.49
C ILE A 81 -3.99 0.49 -7.59
N ALA A 82 -5.16 1.02 -7.91
CA ALA A 82 -5.40 2.46 -7.95
C ALA A 82 -6.49 2.83 -6.94
N LEU A 83 -6.22 3.83 -6.11
CA LEU A 83 -7.16 4.31 -5.11
C LEU A 83 -7.16 5.83 -4.99
N ALA A 84 -8.36 6.40 -4.83
CA ALA A 84 -8.51 7.81 -4.49
C ALA A 84 -8.20 8.01 -2.99
N MET A 85 -7.25 8.86 -2.69
CA MET A 85 -6.68 9.02 -1.36
C MET A 85 -6.77 10.46 -0.87
N SER A 86 -7.12 10.62 0.41
CA SER A 86 -7.06 11.92 1.09
C SER A 86 -5.64 12.30 1.49
N ARG A 87 -5.37 13.59 1.71
CA ARG A 87 -4.07 14.05 2.25
C ARG A 87 -3.70 13.35 3.56
N ARG A 88 -4.70 13.07 4.42
CA ARG A 88 -4.49 12.31 5.68
C ARG A 88 -4.07 10.87 5.39
N GLY A 89 -4.78 10.18 4.50
CA GLY A 89 -4.47 8.80 4.11
C GLY A 89 -3.08 8.66 3.48
N LEU A 90 -2.68 9.62 2.64
CA LEU A 90 -1.36 9.64 2.00
C LEU A 90 -0.23 9.75 3.03
N ARG A 91 -0.38 10.62 4.03
CA ARG A 91 0.59 10.75 5.12
C ARG A 91 0.71 9.45 5.92
N GLY A 92 -0.42 8.84 6.28
CA GLY A 92 -0.41 7.55 6.98
C GLY A 92 0.25 6.42 6.16
N MET A 93 0.06 6.41 4.83
CA MET A 93 0.74 5.46 3.94
C MET A 93 2.26 5.64 3.95
N ILE A 94 2.74 6.89 3.88
CA ILE A 94 4.16 7.22 3.93
C ILE A 94 4.76 6.80 5.28
N ASP A 95 4.10 7.16 6.38
CA ASP A 95 4.56 6.80 7.74
C ASP A 95 4.65 5.28 7.91
N GLY A 96 3.69 4.54 7.36
CA GLY A 96 3.70 3.07 7.33
C GLY A 96 4.87 2.49 6.55
N LEU A 97 5.16 3.02 5.35
CA LEU A 97 6.30 2.58 4.52
C LEU A 97 7.64 2.82 5.21
N ILE A 98 7.82 4.00 5.82
CA ILE A 98 9.03 4.32 6.61
C ILE A 98 9.17 3.35 7.79
N SER A 99 8.07 3.05 8.48
CA SER A 99 8.09 2.11 9.61
C SER A 99 8.46 0.69 9.17
N ILE A 100 8.07 0.25 7.98
CA ILE A 100 8.45 -1.05 7.42
C ILE A 100 9.96 -1.08 7.11
N GLU A 101 10.48 -0.04 6.43
CA GLU A 101 11.91 0.08 6.12
C GLU A 101 12.77 0.00 7.39
N GLN A 102 12.41 0.75 8.44
CA GLN A 102 13.12 0.72 9.73
C GLN A 102 13.08 -0.66 10.41
N GLN A 103 11.97 -1.39 10.28
CA GLN A 103 11.87 -2.76 10.82
C GLN A 103 12.78 -3.72 10.04
N MET A 104 12.90 -3.55 8.72
CA MET A 104 13.78 -4.37 7.87
C MET A 104 15.26 -4.12 8.13
N GLU A 105 15.67 -2.88 8.45
CA GLU A 105 17.06 -2.56 8.82
C GLU A 105 17.50 -3.19 10.15
N GLY A 106 16.54 -3.56 11.01
CA GLY A 106 16.78 -4.22 12.30
C GLY A 106 16.67 -5.75 12.28
N MET A 107 16.44 -6.36 11.12
CA MET A 107 16.40 -7.82 10.91
C MET A 107 17.75 -8.36 10.43
#